data_AF-A0A938TYU4-F1
#
_entry.id   AF-A0A938TYU4-F1
#
_cell.length_a   1.000
_cell.length_b   1.000
_cell.length_c   1.000
_cell.angle_alpha   90.00
_cell.angle_beta   90.00
_cell.angle_gamma   90.00
#
_symmetry.space_group_name_H-M   'P 1'
#
loop_
_entity.id
_entity.type
_entity.pdbx_description
1 polymer ?
#
loop_
_entity_poly.entity_id
_entity_poly.type
_entity_poly.pdbx_seq_one_letter_code
_entity_poly.pdbx_strand_id
1 'polypeptide(L)'
;MIEIEAELFALDYHLNLIEEQIRNKEVFERMRSQRKIKKLNLTRDDPEWHEEQYELDYVIEFLLPRLFRSTFLVSLYAVYESAVTEIARLIQKQKVIAISINDLKGDFLDRAKKYFKDVINFQLYSGHEVWDRITMLSELRNAIAHTNGRIEMLNKGTKQKISSWEKQKVGISSLDGFVVIEEGFLRDTLRLVSASLNDLVERYKKWDDNQARL
;
A
#
# COMPACT_ATOMS: atom_id res chain seq x y z
N MET A 1 -5.17 -16.85 -12.40
CA MET A 1 -4.08 -17.38 -11.51
C MET A 1 -2.67 -17.08 -12.02
N ILE A 2 -2.27 -17.49 -13.23
CA ILE A 2 -1.00 -17.01 -13.83
C ILE A 2 -0.97 -15.47 -13.87
N GLU A 3 -2.13 -14.84 -14.06
CA GLU A 3 -2.31 -13.39 -14.02
C GLU A 3 -2.00 -12.79 -12.62
N ILE A 4 -2.43 -13.39 -11.52
CA ILE A 4 -2.15 -12.90 -10.15
C ILE A 4 -0.65 -12.95 -9.86
N GLU A 5 0.01 -14.07 -10.17
CA GLU A 5 1.46 -14.22 -9.97
C GLU A 5 2.24 -13.17 -10.80
N ALA A 6 1.80 -12.89 -12.04
CA ALA A 6 2.38 -11.86 -12.89
C ALA A 6 2.14 -10.43 -12.35
N GLU A 7 0.95 -10.13 -11.82
CA GLU A 7 0.64 -8.83 -11.19
C GLU A 7 1.49 -8.60 -9.94
N LEU A 8 1.67 -9.62 -9.10
CA LEU A 8 2.53 -9.54 -7.93
C LEU A 8 4.00 -9.30 -8.30
N PHE A 9 4.49 -9.97 -9.35
CA PHE A 9 5.82 -9.70 -9.90
C PHE A 9 5.93 -8.27 -10.42
N ALA A 10 4.91 -7.78 -11.14
CA ALA A 10 4.88 -6.42 -11.65
C ALA A 10 4.90 -5.37 -10.52
N LEU A 11 4.20 -5.62 -9.41
CA LEU A 11 4.24 -4.76 -8.22
C LEU A 11 5.62 -4.73 -7.57
N ASP A 12 6.28 -5.88 -7.40
CA ASP A 12 7.64 -5.92 -6.85
C ASP A 12 8.63 -5.15 -7.72
N TYR A 13 8.58 -5.39 -9.04
CA TYR A 13 9.38 -4.64 -10.00
C TYR A 13 9.09 -3.13 -9.94
N HIS A 14 7.81 -2.75 -9.84
CA HIS A 14 7.39 -1.36 -9.76
C HIS A 14 7.89 -0.67 -8.48
N LEU A 15 7.83 -1.34 -7.32
CA LEU A 15 8.38 -0.81 -6.07
C LEU A 15 9.88 -0.56 -6.18
N ASN A 16 10.62 -1.53 -6.75
CA ASN A 16 12.06 -1.39 -6.94
C ASN A 16 12.39 -0.21 -7.86
N LEU A 17 11.66 -0.05 -8.97
CA LEU A 17 11.81 1.08 -9.87
C LEU A 17 11.51 2.41 -9.16
N ILE A 18 10.42 2.49 -8.39
CA ILE A 18 10.05 3.70 -7.64
C ILE A 18 11.16 4.11 -6.68
N GLU A 19 11.66 3.18 -5.86
CA GLU A 19 12.67 3.50 -4.85
C GLU A 19 14.01 3.84 -5.50
N GLU A 20 14.34 3.25 -6.65
CA GLU A 20 15.49 3.66 -7.45
C GLU A 20 15.33 5.11 -7.96
N GLN A 21 14.14 5.47 -8.47
CA GLN A 21 13.88 6.83 -8.92
C GLN A 21 13.94 7.84 -7.77
N ILE A 22 13.41 7.50 -6.58
CA ILE A 22 13.53 8.34 -5.38
C ILE A 22 15.01 8.59 -5.06
N ARG A 23 15.82 7.54 -4.96
CA ARG A 23 17.27 7.67 -4.67
C ARG A 23 18.01 8.48 -5.73
N ASN A 24 17.73 8.25 -7.02
CA ASN A 24 18.35 9.01 -8.10
C ASN A 24 17.97 10.49 -8.05
N LYS A 25 16.70 10.79 -7.73
CA LYS A 25 16.23 12.17 -7.55
C LYS A 25 16.83 12.83 -6.33
N GLU A 26 16.94 12.12 -5.22
CA GLU A 26 17.62 12.62 -4.02
C GLU A 26 19.06 13.06 -4.36
N VAL A 27 19.83 12.20 -5.03
CA VAL A 27 21.21 12.53 -5.45
C VAL A 27 21.22 13.76 -6.35
N PHE A 28 20.29 13.85 -7.30
CA PHE A 28 20.17 14.99 -8.20
C PHE A 28 19.86 16.30 -7.46
N GLU A 29 18.90 16.31 -6.55
CA GLU A 29 18.52 17.50 -5.78
C GLU A 29 19.63 17.93 -4.83
N ARG A 30 20.33 16.99 -4.18
CA ARG A 30 21.52 17.30 -3.37
C ARG A 30 22.61 17.96 -4.21
N MET A 31 22.89 17.45 -5.41
CA MET A 31 23.86 18.07 -6.31
C MET A 31 23.42 19.45 -6.80
N ARG A 32 22.13 19.63 -7.14
CA ARG A 32 21.56 20.92 -7.54
C ARG A 32 21.73 21.96 -6.44
N SER A 33 21.40 21.58 -5.21
CA SER A 33 21.50 22.43 -4.02
C SER A 33 22.95 22.86 -3.74
N GLN A 34 23.88 21.89 -3.73
CA GLN A 34 25.32 22.16 -3.56
C GLN A 34 25.87 23.10 -4.64
N ARG A 35 25.45 22.95 -5.90
CA ARG A 35 25.86 23.84 -6.99
C ARG A 35 25.35 25.26 -6.77
N LYS A 36 24.11 25.44 -6.29
CA LYS A 36 23.54 26.77 -6.00
C LYS A 36 24.29 27.45 -4.85
N ILE A 37 24.48 26.75 -3.73
CA ILE A 37 25.26 27.22 -2.58
C ILE A 37 26.66 27.67 -3.02
N LYS A 38 27.37 26.83 -3.79
CA LYS A 38 28.71 27.15 -4.29
C LYS A 38 28.71 28.34 -5.26
N LYS A 39 27.76 28.40 -6.19
CA LYS A 39 27.67 29.48 -7.19
C LYS A 39 27.46 30.85 -6.54
N LEU A 40 26.68 30.88 -5.46
CA LEU A 40 26.33 32.08 -4.72
C LEU A 40 27.27 32.36 -3.53
N ASN A 41 28.25 31.48 -3.28
CA ASN A 41 29.15 31.51 -2.12
C ASN A 41 28.40 31.60 -0.77
N LEU A 42 27.26 30.90 -0.67
CA LEU A 42 26.47 30.90 0.56
C LEU A 42 27.18 30.12 1.66
N THR A 43 27.06 30.63 2.87
CA THR A 43 27.57 30.11 4.13
C THR A 43 26.40 29.82 5.07
N ARG A 44 26.67 29.15 6.19
CA ARG A 44 25.62 28.83 7.18
C ARG A 44 25.06 30.06 7.89
N ASP A 45 25.70 31.21 7.77
CA ASP A 45 25.22 32.46 8.36
C ASP A 45 24.25 33.19 7.41
N ASP A 46 24.16 32.76 6.14
CA ASP A 46 23.30 33.37 5.14
C ASP A 46 21.86 32.81 5.22
N PRO A 47 20.82 33.67 5.29
CA PRO A 47 19.42 33.22 5.27
C PRO A 47 19.09 32.33 4.06
N GLU A 48 19.64 32.64 2.90
CA GLU A 48 19.45 31.89 1.65
C GLU A 48 20.02 30.46 1.74
N TRP A 49 21.02 30.22 2.58
CA TRP A 49 21.53 28.87 2.82
C TRP A 49 20.51 28.03 3.58
N HIS A 50 19.86 28.61 4.60
CA HIS A 50 18.83 27.94 5.38
C HIS A 50 17.59 27.65 4.53
N GLU A 51 17.16 28.60 3.70
CA GLU A 51 16.07 28.40 2.76
C GLU A 51 16.39 27.23 1.80
N GLU A 52 17.59 27.21 1.25
CA GLU A 52 18.02 26.15 0.34
C GLU A 52 18.08 24.76 1.01
N GLN A 53 18.55 24.67 2.26
CA GLN A 53 18.50 23.39 2.99
C GLN A 53 17.07 22.96 3.31
N TYR A 54 16.21 23.90 3.71
CA TYR A 54 14.82 23.61 3.97
C TYR A 54 14.10 23.10 2.71
N GLU A 55 14.31 23.73 1.55
CA GLU A 55 13.78 23.25 0.27
C GLU A 55 14.27 21.85 -0.07
N LEU A 56 15.56 21.57 0.14
CA LEU A 56 16.16 20.27 -0.12
C LEU A 56 15.53 19.18 0.75
N ASP A 57 15.45 19.41 2.06
CA ASP A 57 14.87 18.47 3.01
C ASP A 57 13.37 18.26 2.73
N TYR A 58 12.62 19.32 2.42
CA TYR A 58 11.22 19.22 2.03
C TYR A 58 11.03 18.36 0.76
N VAL A 59 11.92 18.50 -0.24
CA VAL A 59 11.81 17.67 -1.44
C VAL A 59 12.11 16.19 -1.13
N ILE A 60 13.19 15.93 -0.39
CA ILE A 60 13.70 14.57 -0.15
C ILE A 60 12.86 13.80 0.87
N GLU A 61 12.57 14.41 2.00
CA GLU A 61 11.92 13.74 3.14
C GLU A 61 10.39 13.73 3.02
N PHE A 62 9.83 14.73 2.32
CA PHE A 62 8.38 14.87 2.20
C PHE A 62 7.87 14.61 0.78
N LEU A 63 8.27 15.45 -0.20
CA LEU A 63 7.64 15.46 -1.51
C LEU A 63 7.81 14.13 -2.26
N LEU A 64 9.05 13.63 -2.32
CA LEU A 64 9.37 12.40 -3.05
C LEU A 64 8.70 11.16 -2.41
N PRO A 65 8.88 10.84 -1.10
CA PRO A 65 8.20 9.73 -0.47
C PRO A 65 6.68 9.81 -0.64
N ARG A 66 6.10 10.99 -0.36
CA ARG A 66 4.65 11.16 -0.42
C ARG A 66 4.08 10.88 -1.80
N LEU A 67 4.67 11.42 -2.87
CA LEU A 67 4.12 11.26 -4.22
C LEU A 67 4.33 9.85 -4.77
N PHE A 68 5.52 9.30 -4.58
CA PHE A 68 5.87 8.02 -5.19
C PHE A 68 5.37 6.82 -4.38
N ARG A 69 5.53 6.82 -3.05
CA ARG A 69 5.14 5.67 -2.22
C ARG A 69 3.64 5.56 -2.02
N SER A 70 2.93 6.68 -1.93
CA SER A 70 1.48 6.67 -1.77
C SER A 70 0.78 6.11 -3.01
N THR A 71 1.28 6.41 -4.20
CA THR A 71 0.71 5.86 -5.45
C THR A 71 0.96 4.37 -5.57
N PHE A 72 2.15 3.89 -5.18
CA PHE A 72 2.41 2.46 -5.07
C PHE A 72 1.44 1.76 -4.11
N LEU A 73 1.19 2.33 -2.93
CA LEU A 73 0.29 1.73 -1.93
C LEU A 73 -1.14 1.56 -2.48
N VAL A 74 -1.64 2.57 -3.20
CA VAL A 74 -2.95 2.50 -3.86
C VAL A 74 -2.98 1.38 -4.90
N SER A 75 -1.95 1.26 -5.74
CA SER A 75 -1.83 0.19 -6.74
C SER A 75 -1.76 -1.20 -6.11
N LEU A 76 -0.97 -1.37 -5.04
CA LEU A 76 -0.86 -2.62 -4.29
C LEU A 76 -2.24 -3.08 -3.78
N TYR A 77 -3.00 -2.16 -3.20
CA TYR A 77 -4.33 -2.49 -2.70
C TYR A 77 -5.33 -2.79 -3.84
N ALA A 78 -5.24 -2.10 -4.98
CA ALA A 78 -6.09 -2.38 -6.14
C ALA A 78 -5.86 -3.81 -6.70
N VAL A 79 -4.61 -4.24 -6.82
CA VAL A 79 -4.25 -5.62 -7.21
C VAL A 79 -4.79 -6.62 -6.19
N TYR A 80 -4.65 -6.32 -4.89
CA TYR A 80 -5.21 -7.16 -3.84
C TYR A 80 -6.74 -7.29 -3.95
N GLU A 81 -7.48 -6.20 -4.14
CA GLU A 81 -8.93 -6.22 -4.33
C GLU A 81 -9.33 -7.04 -5.56
N SER A 82 -8.61 -6.87 -6.66
CA SER A 82 -8.82 -7.60 -7.92
C SER A 82 -8.63 -9.10 -7.73
N ALA A 83 -7.49 -9.53 -7.18
CA ALA A 83 -7.14 -10.93 -6.98
C ALA A 83 -8.14 -11.65 -6.05
N VAL A 84 -8.51 -11.03 -4.93
CA VAL A 84 -9.50 -11.58 -3.99
C VAL A 84 -10.88 -11.71 -4.65
N THR A 85 -11.27 -10.72 -5.47
CA THR A 85 -12.53 -10.75 -6.22
C THR A 85 -12.52 -11.85 -7.29
N GLU A 86 -11.41 -12.03 -8.01
CA GLU A 86 -11.27 -13.08 -9.01
C GLU A 86 -11.44 -14.47 -8.38
N ILE A 87 -10.75 -14.74 -7.26
CA ILE A 87 -10.85 -16.02 -6.56
C ILE A 87 -12.26 -16.24 -6.01
N ALA A 88 -12.88 -15.22 -5.43
CA ALA A 88 -14.28 -15.27 -4.99
C ALA A 88 -15.23 -15.65 -6.14
N ARG A 89 -15.04 -15.06 -7.32
CA ARG A 89 -15.84 -15.33 -8.53
C ARG A 89 -15.63 -16.75 -9.06
N LEU A 90 -14.41 -17.26 -9.03
CA LEU A 90 -14.11 -18.63 -9.46
C LEU A 90 -14.83 -19.65 -8.56
N ILE A 91 -14.73 -19.49 -7.24
CA ILE A 91 -15.42 -20.36 -6.28
C ILE A 91 -16.94 -20.24 -6.43
N GLN A 92 -17.47 -19.02 -6.59
CA GLN A 92 -18.89 -18.77 -6.83
C GLN A 92 -19.40 -19.55 -8.04
N LYS A 93 -18.69 -19.48 -9.17
CA LYS A 93 -19.05 -20.17 -10.41
C LYS A 93 -19.05 -21.68 -10.22
N GLN A 94 -18.00 -22.22 -9.58
CA GLN A 94 -17.86 -23.66 -9.36
C GLN A 94 -18.94 -24.20 -8.41
N LYS A 95 -19.35 -23.43 -7.40
CA LYS A 95 -20.44 -23.79 -6.47
C LYS A 95 -21.84 -23.42 -6.96
N VAL A 96 -21.97 -22.81 -8.13
CA VAL A 96 -23.24 -22.33 -8.71
C VAL A 96 -24.02 -21.43 -7.73
N ILE A 97 -23.30 -20.52 -7.06
CA ILE A 97 -23.90 -19.58 -6.08
C ILE A 97 -24.39 -18.32 -6.81
N ALA A 98 -25.64 -17.95 -6.58
CA ALA A 98 -26.26 -16.80 -7.25
C ALA A 98 -25.73 -15.44 -6.75
N ILE A 99 -25.44 -15.33 -5.45
CA ILE A 99 -24.98 -14.10 -4.81
C ILE A 99 -23.49 -13.89 -5.11
N SER A 100 -23.11 -12.70 -5.57
CA SER A 100 -21.73 -12.28 -5.78
C SER A 100 -21.22 -11.42 -4.60
N ILE A 101 -19.88 -11.29 -4.48
CA ILE A 101 -19.26 -10.42 -3.47
C ILE A 101 -19.72 -8.96 -3.58
N ASN A 102 -20.07 -8.52 -4.80
CA ASN A 102 -20.50 -7.15 -5.07
C ASN A 102 -21.93 -6.87 -4.61
N ASP A 103 -22.74 -7.91 -4.38
CA ASP A 103 -24.12 -7.76 -3.89
C ASP A 103 -24.17 -7.46 -2.38
N LEU A 104 -23.06 -7.66 -1.67
CA LEU A 104 -22.96 -7.34 -0.25
C LEU A 104 -22.78 -5.82 -0.06
N LYS A 105 -23.35 -5.29 1.03
CA LYS A 105 -23.15 -3.89 1.45
C LYS A 105 -21.94 -3.78 2.37
N GLY A 106 -21.18 -2.69 2.24
CA GLY A 106 -20.03 -2.37 3.08
C GLY A 106 -18.80 -1.99 2.28
N ASP A 107 -17.69 -1.68 2.97
CA ASP A 107 -16.40 -1.54 2.31
C ASP A 107 -15.90 -2.89 1.77
N PHE A 108 -14.83 -2.87 0.97
CA PHE A 108 -14.34 -4.08 0.34
C PHE A 108 -13.92 -5.16 1.34
N LEU A 109 -13.18 -4.82 2.40
CA LEU A 109 -12.65 -5.82 3.32
C LEU A 109 -13.76 -6.49 4.12
N ASP A 110 -14.74 -5.73 4.56
CA ASP A 110 -15.91 -6.25 5.25
C ASP A 110 -16.72 -7.19 4.34
N ARG A 111 -16.94 -6.77 3.08
CA ARG A 111 -17.62 -7.60 2.08
C ARG A 111 -16.84 -8.86 1.78
N ALA A 112 -15.53 -8.78 1.56
CA ALA A 112 -14.67 -9.92 1.28
C ALA A 112 -14.67 -10.92 2.43
N LYS A 113 -14.45 -10.45 3.67
CA LYS A 113 -14.45 -11.31 4.86
C LYS A 113 -15.79 -12.03 5.04
N LYS A 114 -16.90 -11.30 4.89
CA LYS A 114 -18.24 -11.87 5.00
C LYS A 114 -18.55 -12.85 3.86
N TYR A 115 -18.21 -12.50 2.64
CA TYR A 115 -18.48 -13.33 1.46
C TYR A 115 -17.73 -14.66 1.53
N PHE A 116 -16.42 -14.60 1.79
CA PHE A 116 -15.58 -15.79 1.93
C PHE A 116 -16.09 -16.72 3.04
N LYS A 117 -16.41 -16.16 4.21
CA LYS A 117 -16.88 -16.94 5.35
C LYS A 117 -18.30 -17.49 5.19
N ASP A 118 -19.27 -16.61 4.90
CA ASP A 118 -20.68 -16.92 5.08
C ASP A 118 -21.38 -17.33 3.78
N VAL A 119 -20.83 -16.97 2.61
CA VAL A 119 -21.46 -17.24 1.30
C VAL A 119 -20.77 -18.40 0.59
N ILE A 120 -19.46 -18.28 0.35
CA ILE A 120 -18.71 -19.32 -0.38
C ILE A 120 -18.05 -20.34 0.53
N ASN A 121 -18.17 -20.20 1.86
CA ASN A 121 -17.58 -21.10 2.87
C ASN A 121 -16.14 -21.50 2.52
N PHE A 122 -15.28 -20.50 2.36
CA PHE A 122 -13.87 -20.64 2.04
C PHE A 122 -13.06 -19.66 2.90
N GLN A 123 -11.95 -20.11 3.47
CA GLN A 123 -11.14 -19.27 4.33
C GLN A 123 -10.41 -18.20 3.51
N LEU A 124 -10.57 -16.92 3.83
CA LEU A 124 -9.85 -15.86 3.12
C LEU A 124 -8.37 -15.80 3.55
N TYR A 125 -8.09 -15.82 4.85
CA TYR A 125 -6.75 -15.71 5.41
C TYR A 125 -6.40 -16.89 6.32
N SER A 126 -5.15 -17.34 6.26
CA SER A 126 -4.61 -18.40 7.12
C SER A 126 -4.27 -17.94 8.54
N GLY A 127 -4.13 -16.63 8.80
CA GLY A 127 -3.78 -16.10 10.12
C GLY A 127 -4.27 -14.67 10.39
N HIS A 128 -4.26 -14.26 11.66
CA HIS A 128 -4.75 -12.95 12.11
C HIS A 128 -3.84 -11.78 11.72
N GLU A 129 -2.51 -11.98 11.74
CA GLU A 129 -1.54 -10.94 11.39
C GLU A 129 -1.75 -10.40 9.96
N VAL A 130 -2.13 -11.30 9.05
CA VAL A 130 -2.42 -10.94 7.65
C VAL A 130 -3.61 -9.97 7.58
N TRP A 131 -4.65 -10.24 8.36
CA TRP A 131 -5.82 -9.37 8.44
C TRP A 131 -5.47 -7.98 8.98
N ASP A 132 -4.66 -7.90 10.03
CA ASP A 132 -4.28 -6.62 10.63
C ASP A 132 -3.48 -5.76 9.63
N ARG A 133 -2.54 -6.38 8.90
CA ARG A 133 -1.76 -5.68 7.86
C ARG A 133 -2.64 -5.22 6.70
N ILE A 134 -3.55 -6.06 6.21
CA ILE A 134 -4.45 -5.71 5.10
C ILE A 134 -5.44 -4.62 5.52
N THR A 135 -5.91 -4.65 6.77
CA THR A 135 -6.75 -3.58 7.32
C THR A 135 -5.99 -2.25 7.36
N MET A 136 -4.75 -2.27 7.84
CA MET A 136 -3.87 -1.11 7.82
C MET A 136 -3.66 -0.58 6.39
N LEU A 137 -3.39 -1.46 5.43
CA LEU A 137 -3.26 -1.12 4.01
C LEU A 137 -4.53 -0.46 3.46
N SER A 138 -5.71 -1.01 3.75
CA SER A 138 -7.00 -0.47 3.30
C SER A 138 -7.25 0.93 3.86
N GLU A 139 -6.94 1.14 5.15
CA GLU A 139 -7.10 2.46 5.78
C GLU A 139 -6.16 3.51 5.20
N LEU A 140 -4.89 3.15 4.98
CA LEU A 140 -3.92 4.02 4.33
C LEU A 140 -4.34 4.33 2.90
N ARG A 141 -4.79 3.32 2.14
CA ARG A 141 -5.33 3.51 0.79
C ARG A 141 -6.47 4.50 0.82
N ASN A 142 -7.41 4.37 1.77
CA ASN A 142 -8.56 5.25 1.85
C ASN A 142 -8.15 6.70 2.18
N ALA A 143 -7.23 6.88 3.12
CA ALA A 143 -6.66 8.19 3.43
C ALA A 143 -5.95 8.81 2.22
N ILE A 144 -5.18 8.03 1.47
CA ILE A 144 -4.47 8.51 0.27
C ILE A 144 -5.46 8.83 -0.86
N ALA A 145 -6.32 7.89 -1.23
CA ALA A 145 -7.18 8.02 -2.40
C ALA A 145 -8.29 9.07 -2.23
N HIS A 146 -8.84 9.22 -1.02
CA HIS A 146 -9.98 10.12 -0.79
C HIS A 146 -9.59 11.49 -0.24
N THR A 147 -8.46 11.60 0.46
CA THR A 147 -8.03 12.88 1.06
C THR A 147 -6.61 13.26 0.68
N ASN A 148 -5.99 12.60 -0.30
CA ASN A 148 -4.60 12.82 -0.72
C ASN A 148 -3.62 12.73 0.48
N GLY A 149 -3.94 11.90 1.47
CA GLY A 149 -3.17 11.73 2.70
C GLY A 149 -3.22 12.92 3.67
N ARG A 150 -4.06 13.95 3.44
CA ARG A 150 -4.18 15.13 4.32
C ARG A 150 -4.73 14.75 5.68
N ILE A 151 -3.92 14.87 6.72
CA ILE A 151 -4.29 14.52 8.10
C ILE A 151 -5.52 15.28 8.52
N GLU A 152 -5.59 16.59 8.26
CA GLU A 152 -6.73 17.45 8.67
C GLU A 152 -8.09 16.97 8.15
N MET A 153 -8.13 16.39 6.95
CA MET A 153 -9.35 15.92 6.28
C MET A 153 -9.80 14.54 6.77
N LEU A 154 -8.96 13.82 7.52
CA LEU A 154 -9.28 12.50 8.02
C LEU A 154 -10.29 12.57 9.17
N ASN A 155 -11.13 11.53 9.27
CA ASN A 155 -11.99 11.35 10.44
C ASN A 155 -11.14 11.08 11.70
N LYS A 156 -11.75 11.28 12.88
CA LYS A 156 -11.07 11.13 14.18
C LYS A 156 -10.47 9.73 14.39
N GLY A 157 -11.14 8.68 13.94
CA GLY A 157 -10.67 7.30 14.10
C GLY A 157 -9.40 7.02 13.29
N THR A 158 -9.39 7.40 12.01
CA THR A 158 -8.22 7.23 11.14
C THR A 158 -7.02 8.06 11.64
N LYS A 159 -7.25 9.30 12.11
CA LYS A 159 -6.20 10.12 12.75
C LYS A 159 -5.55 9.41 13.95
N GLN A 160 -6.37 8.81 14.81
CA GLN A 160 -5.88 8.09 15.99
C GLN A 160 -5.06 6.86 15.61
N LYS A 161 -5.48 6.12 14.58
CA LYS A 161 -4.75 4.94 14.09
C LYS A 161 -3.39 5.32 13.49
N ILE A 162 -3.33 6.35 12.65
CA ILE A 162 -2.07 6.87 12.10
C ILE A 162 -1.12 7.30 13.22
N SER A 163 -1.61 8.06 14.21
CA SER A 163 -0.80 8.46 15.37
C SER A 163 -0.30 7.26 16.19
N SER A 164 -1.09 6.19 16.28
CA SER A 164 -0.66 4.95 16.93
C SER A 164 0.46 4.27 16.15
N TRP A 165 0.34 4.16 14.83
CA TRP A 165 1.35 3.54 13.98
C TRP A 165 2.68 4.31 13.98
N GLU A 166 2.61 5.64 13.99
CA GLU A 166 3.77 6.50 14.14
C GLU A 166 4.52 6.23 15.45
N LYS A 167 3.81 6.11 16.57
CA LYS A 167 4.41 5.76 17.87
C LYS A 167 5.00 4.34 17.89
N GLN A 168 4.39 3.42 17.16
CA GLN A 168 4.89 2.04 17.00
C GLN A 168 6.09 1.95 16.06
N LYS A 169 6.44 3.03 15.36
CA LYS A 169 7.56 3.10 14.40
C LYS A 169 7.47 2.01 13.33
N VAL A 170 6.27 1.77 12.81
CA VAL A 170 6.04 0.78 11.76
C VAL A 170 6.35 1.32 10.35
N GLY A 171 6.96 2.50 10.23
CA GLY A 171 7.27 3.13 8.93
C GLY A 171 6.12 3.97 8.35
N ILE A 172 5.25 4.50 9.21
CA ILE A 172 4.19 5.45 8.87
C ILE A 172 4.35 6.65 9.79
N SER A 173 4.32 7.87 9.25
CA SER A 173 4.47 9.11 10.02
C SER A 173 3.57 10.22 9.47
N SER A 174 3.47 11.31 10.24
CA SER A 174 2.83 12.55 9.79
C SER A 174 3.88 13.64 9.58
N LEU A 175 4.02 14.15 8.36
CA LEU A 175 4.94 15.24 8.02
C LEU A 175 4.18 16.31 7.24
N ASP A 176 4.35 17.58 7.61
CA ASP A 176 3.67 18.74 7.03
C ASP A 176 2.14 18.60 6.88
N GLY A 177 1.52 17.88 7.82
CA GLY A 177 0.07 17.64 7.80
C GLY A 177 -0.39 16.55 6.83
N PHE A 178 0.52 15.71 6.32
CA PHE A 178 0.21 14.57 5.47
C PHE A 178 0.78 13.27 6.02
N VAL A 179 0.16 12.16 5.63
CA VAL A 179 0.72 10.82 5.82
C VAL A 179 1.94 10.65 4.93
N VAL A 180 3.05 10.20 5.51
CA VAL A 180 4.27 9.80 4.81
C VAL A 180 4.60 8.36 5.17
N ILE A 181 5.14 7.62 4.20
CA ILE A 181 5.35 6.17 4.28
C ILE A 181 6.81 5.88 3.96
N GLU A 182 7.40 4.98 4.74
CA GLU A 182 8.78 4.53 4.56
C GLU A 182 8.87 3.33 3.61
N GLU A 183 10.02 3.19 2.93
CA GLU A 183 10.30 2.08 2.02
C GLU A 183 10.13 0.72 2.72
N GLY A 184 10.63 0.59 3.97
CA GLY A 184 10.56 -0.64 4.74
C GLY A 184 9.12 -1.14 4.92
N PHE A 185 8.20 -0.23 5.28
CA PHE A 185 6.79 -0.55 5.41
C PHE A 185 6.19 -1.08 4.10
N LEU A 186 6.50 -0.44 2.97
CA LEU A 186 5.99 -0.88 1.67
C LEU A 186 6.49 -2.27 1.30
N ARG A 187 7.78 -2.54 1.51
CA ARG A 187 8.40 -3.85 1.23
C ARG A 187 7.79 -4.95 2.09
N ASP A 188 7.60 -4.70 3.38
CA ASP A 188 7.00 -5.67 4.29
C ASP A 188 5.52 -5.91 3.96
N THR A 189 4.78 -4.85 3.63
CA THR A 189 3.37 -4.95 3.25
C THR A 189 3.20 -5.71 1.94
N LEU A 190 4.00 -5.39 0.91
CA LEU A 190 4.01 -6.12 -0.35
C LEU A 190 4.31 -7.61 -0.12
N ARG A 191 5.37 -7.92 0.65
CA ARG A 191 5.74 -9.32 0.95
C ARG A 191 4.59 -10.08 1.60
N LEU A 192 3.93 -9.48 2.59
CA LEU A 192 2.81 -10.10 3.29
C LEU A 192 1.59 -10.28 2.37
N VAL A 193 1.25 -9.26 1.56
CA VAL A 193 0.15 -9.35 0.59
C VAL A 193 0.42 -10.45 -0.44
N SER A 194 1.63 -10.48 -1.01
CA SER A 194 2.04 -11.53 -1.96
C SER A 194 1.95 -12.92 -1.36
N ALA A 195 2.47 -13.11 -0.14
CA ALA A 195 2.38 -14.38 0.57
C ALA A 195 0.93 -14.79 0.83
N SER A 196 0.07 -13.86 1.25
CA SER A 196 -1.34 -14.12 1.49
C SER A 196 -2.10 -14.50 0.22
N LEU A 197 -1.83 -13.83 -0.91
CA LEU A 197 -2.50 -14.12 -2.18
C LEU A 197 -2.02 -15.45 -2.78
N ASN A 198 -0.73 -15.75 -2.69
CA ASN A 198 -0.18 -17.04 -3.11
C ASN A 198 -0.77 -18.20 -2.29
N ASP A 199 -0.85 -18.06 -0.95
CA ASP A 199 -1.52 -19.05 -0.09
C ASP A 199 -2.99 -19.23 -0.49
N LEU A 200 -3.72 -18.14 -0.73
CA LEU A 200 -5.12 -18.20 -1.14
C LEU A 200 -5.28 -18.93 -2.48
N VAL A 201 -4.42 -18.64 -3.45
CA VAL A 201 -4.33 -19.28 -4.76
C VAL A 201 -4.04 -20.79 -4.63
N GLU A 202 -3.06 -21.17 -3.81
CA GLU A 202 -2.73 -22.57 -3.59
C GLU A 202 -3.86 -23.35 -2.93
N ARG A 203 -4.52 -22.76 -1.92
CA ARG A 203 -5.69 -23.37 -1.27
C ARG A 203 -6.86 -23.50 -2.25
N TYR A 204 -7.05 -22.53 -3.14
CA TYR A 204 -8.05 -22.63 -4.20
C TYR A 204 -7.73 -23.77 -5.17
N LYS A 205 -6.49 -23.86 -5.70
CA LYS A 205 -6.05 -24.95 -6.60
C LYS A 205 -6.35 -26.32 -6.00
N LYS A 206 -5.93 -26.55 -4.76
CA LYS A 206 -6.17 -27.81 -4.02
C LYS A 206 -7.66 -28.09 -3.83
N TRP A 207 -8.47 -27.07 -3.56
CA TRP A 207 -9.91 -27.22 -3.40
C TRP A 207 -10.59 -27.58 -4.73
N ASP A 208 -10.23 -26.90 -5.82
CA ASP A 208 -10.79 -27.08 -7.16
C ASP A 208 -10.46 -28.48 -7.73
N ASP A 209 -9.21 -28.93 -7.59
CA ASP A 209 -8.77 -30.28 -7.98
C ASP A 209 -9.58 -31.38 -7.27
N ASN A 210 -9.97 -31.16 -6.01
CA ASN A 210 -10.80 -32.09 -5.27
C ASN A 210 -12.27 -32.06 -5.73
N GLN A 211 -12.77 -30.93 -6.22
CA GLN A 211 -14.12 -30.86 -6.81
C GLN A 211 -14.16 -31.57 -8.18
N ALA A 212 -13.09 -31.52 -8.97
CA ALA A 212 -13.01 -32.17 -10.28
C ALA A 212 -12.94 -33.71 -10.22
N ARG A 213 -12.68 -34.28 -9.04
CA ARG A 213 -12.61 -35.74 -8.80
C ARG A 213 -13.91 -36.33 -8.24
N LEU A 214 -14.92 -35.50 -8.00
CA LEU A 214 -16.27 -35.88 -7.52
C LEU A 214 -17.27 -35.81 -8.67
#